data_AF-A0A7Y2C907-F1
#
_entry.id   AF-A0A7Y2C907-F1
#
_cell.length_a   1.000
_cell.length_b   1.000
_cell.length_c   1.000
_cell.angle_alpha   90.00
_cell.angle_beta   90.00
_cell.angle_gamma   90.00
#
_symmetry.space_group_name_H-M   'P 1'
#
loop_
_entity.id
_entity.type
_entity.pdbx_description
1 polymer ?
#
loop_
_entity_poly.entity_id
_entity_poly.type
_entity_poly.pdbx_seq_one_letter_code
_entity_poly.pdbx_strand_id
1 'polypeptide(L)'
;MKRLTALLTLLLLPNLAGAQIPVPAEAPLVNQYIADTFEQRSDAWWKALESQLLLMLDRPVDQVHEVVLRNIIFFGHSHSDKLELHKASPKLLEIYKQREDTGYRILALSALHAVGGEEELREAFRIARAEDSERIFKMTRAALADLYSQQH
;
A
#
# COMPACT_ATOMS: atom_id res chain seq x y z
N MET A 1 -83.22 -7.30 15.64
CA MET A 1 -83.52 -6.01 14.97
C MET A 1 -82.26 -5.16 14.95
N LYS A 2 -82.00 -4.45 13.82
CA LYS A 2 -80.89 -3.50 13.53
C LYS A 2 -79.52 -4.17 13.27
N ARG A 3 -79.08 -4.48 12.04
CA ARG A 3 -78.74 -3.69 10.82
C ARG A 3 -77.58 -2.68 10.97
N LEU A 4 -76.54 -2.94 10.16
CA LEU A 4 -75.49 -2.06 9.60
C LEU A 4 -74.53 -1.39 10.62
N THR A 5 -73.22 -1.38 10.44
CA THR A 5 -72.53 -0.59 9.39
C THR A 5 -71.11 -1.10 9.16
N ALA A 6 -70.71 -1.11 7.89
CA ALA A 6 -69.38 -1.42 7.38
C ALA A 6 -68.31 -0.43 7.85
N LEU A 7 -67.05 -0.90 7.96
CA LEU A 7 -65.90 -0.11 7.52
C LEU A 7 -64.77 -1.06 7.12
N LEU A 8 -64.63 -1.23 5.81
CA LEU A 8 -63.55 -1.95 5.16
C LEU A 8 -62.40 -0.95 4.97
N THR A 9 -61.44 -0.93 5.89
CA THR A 9 -60.29 -0.02 5.81
C THR A 9 -59.23 -0.65 4.91
N LEU A 10 -59.23 -0.25 3.63
CA LEU A 10 -58.15 -0.51 2.68
C LEU A 10 -56.87 0.16 3.20
N LEU A 11 -55.89 -0.64 3.64
CA LEU A 11 -54.52 -0.20 3.88
C LEU A 11 -53.83 -0.01 2.52
N LEU A 12 -53.88 1.21 1.99
CA LEU A 12 -52.97 1.68 0.94
C LEU A 12 -51.58 1.82 1.56
N LEU A 13 -50.74 0.80 1.36
CA LEU A 13 -49.30 0.93 1.56
C LEU A 13 -48.75 1.85 0.46
N PRO A 14 -48.11 2.99 0.78
CA PRO A 14 -47.37 3.73 -0.22
C PRO A 14 -46.23 2.85 -0.72
N ASN A 15 -46.21 2.58 -2.03
CA ASN A 15 -45.03 2.10 -2.72
C ASN A 15 -43.89 3.06 -2.39
N LEU A 16 -42.97 2.63 -1.51
CA LEU A 16 -41.66 3.24 -1.39
C LEU A 16 -40.94 2.95 -2.71
N ALA A 17 -41.17 3.79 -3.70
CA ALA A 17 -40.26 3.93 -4.83
C ALA A 17 -38.88 4.17 -4.22
N GLY A 18 -38.01 3.17 -4.36
CA GLY A 18 -36.64 3.26 -3.89
C GLY A 18 -36.00 4.48 -4.52
N ALA A 19 -35.86 5.54 -3.73
CA ALA A 19 -34.96 6.62 -4.07
C ALA A 19 -33.57 6.00 -4.10
N GLN A 20 -33.11 5.64 -5.30
CA GLN A 20 -31.69 5.43 -5.54
C GLN A 20 -31.03 6.75 -5.20
N ILE A 21 -30.40 6.80 -4.02
CA ILE A 21 -29.50 7.90 -3.66
C ILE A 21 -28.44 7.88 -4.76
N PRO A 22 -28.29 8.94 -5.57
CA PRO A 22 -27.19 9.00 -6.52
C PRO A 22 -25.91 8.97 -5.67
N VAL A 23 -25.20 7.86 -5.71
CA VAL A 23 -23.84 7.80 -5.17
C VAL A 23 -23.03 8.75 -6.04
N PRO A 24 -22.53 9.89 -5.50
CA PRO A 24 -21.71 10.77 -6.30
C PRO A 24 -20.50 9.99 -6.79
N ALA A 25 -20.24 10.07 -8.10
CA ALA A 25 -19.18 9.33 -8.79
C ALA A 25 -17.78 9.90 -8.51
N GLU A 26 -17.50 10.32 -7.27
CA GLU A 26 -16.23 10.89 -6.85
C GLU A 26 -15.80 10.30 -5.51
N ALA A 27 -14.97 9.27 -5.57
CA ALA A 27 -14.09 8.92 -4.47
C ALA A 27 -12.65 9.01 -4.97
N PRO A 28 -11.96 10.14 -4.69
CA PRO A 28 -10.68 10.02 -4.01
C PRO A 28 -10.32 11.21 -3.10
N LEU A 29 -11.24 11.75 -2.29
CA LEU A 29 -10.91 12.90 -1.41
C LEU A 29 -9.92 12.56 -0.27
N VAL A 30 -9.88 11.30 0.18
CA VAL A 30 -9.03 10.88 1.32
C VAL A 30 -7.55 10.83 0.95
N ASN A 31 -7.20 10.34 -0.24
CA ASN A 31 -5.80 10.23 -0.67
C ASN A 31 -5.18 11.60 -0.96
N GLN A 32 -5.95 12.53 -1.56
CA GLN A 32 -5.48 13.90 -1.79
C GLN A 32 -5.26 14.65 -0.48
N TYR A 33 -6.19 14.57 0.47
CA TYR A 33 -6.05 15.26 1.76
C TYR A 33 -4.81 14.82 2.55
N ILE A 34 -4.48 13.53 2.51
CA ILE A 34 -3.28 13.00 3.19
C ILE A 34 -2.00 13.47 2.48
N ALA A 35 -1.95 13.42 1.14
CA ALA A 35 -0.81 13.91 0.37
C ALA A 35 -0.58 15.43 0.60
N ASP A 36 -1.64 16.23 0.55
CA ASP A 36 -1.60 17.69 0.76
C ASP A 36 -1.10 18.07 2.16
N THR A 37 -1.36 17.22 3.16
CA THR A 37 -0.88 17.42 4.54
C THR A 37 0.64 17.26 4.66
N PHE A 38 1.28 16.50 3.77
CA PHE A 38 2.73 16.31 3.77
C PHE A 38 3.48 17.32 2.92
N GLU A 39 2.87 17.85 1.85
CA GLU A 39 3.50 18.88 1.00
C GLU A 39 3.91 20.15 1.76
N GLN A 40 3.22 20.47 2.85
CA GLN A 40 3.49 21.66 3.67
C GLN A 40 4.61 21.45 4.71
N ARG A 41 5.26 20.28 4.74
CA ARG A 41 6.33 19.98 5.71
C ARG A 41 7.64 20.62 5.29
N SER A 42 8.41 21.08 6.28
CA SER A 42 9.72 21.69 6.05
C SER A 42 10.78 20.65 5.69
N ASP A 43 11.84 21.07 5.01
CA ASP A 43 13.00 20.21 4.68
C ASP A 43 13.60 19.52 5.92
N ALA A 44 13.64 20.23 7.05
CA ALA A 44 14.15 19.68 8.30
C ALA A 44 13.27 18.51 8.80
N TRP A 45 11.95 18.61 8.60
CA TRP A 45 11.03 17.54 8.94
C TRP A 45 11.23 16.31 8.04
N TRP A 46 11.36 16.52 6.72
CA TRP A 46 11.64 15.44 5.76
C TRP A 46 12.95 14.72 6.08
N LYS A 47 14.03 15.45 6.37
CA LYS A 47 15.31 14.87 6.79
C LYS A 47 15.21 14.07 8.09
N ALA A 48 14.42 14.55 9.05
CA ALA A 48 14.19 13.82 10.30
C ALA A 48 13.41 12.52 10.05
N LEU A 49 12.40 12.56 9.17
CA LEU A 49 11.64 11.38 8.77
C LEU A 49 12.54 10.36 8.05
N GLU A 50 13.34 10.79 7.06
CA GLU A 50 14.32 9.91 6.37
C GLU A 50 15.20 9.20 7.40
N SER A 51 15.81 9.97 8.29
CA SER A 51 16.72 9.46 9.32
C SER A 51 16.02 8.46 10.25
N GLN A 52 14.78 8.75 10.65
CA GLN A 52 13.99 7.86 11.49
C GLN A 52 13.66 6.55 10.79
N LEU A 53 13.23 6.59 9.51
CA LEU A 53 12.90 5.38 8.75
C LEU A 53 14.12 4.49 8.56
N LEU A 54 15.28 5.08 8.23
CA LEU A 54 16.54 4.35 8.08
C LEU A 54 17.01 3.75 9.41
N LEU A 55 16.92 4.51 10.52
CA LEU A 55 17.28 4.00 11.85
C LEU A 55 16.37 2.84 12.30
N MET A 56 15.07 2.91 11.98
CA MET A 56 14.14 1.81 12.30
C MET A 56 14.41 0.55 11.48
N LEU A 57 14.98 0.69 10.28
CA LEU A 57 15.42 -0.44 9.46
C LEU A 57 16.72 -1.08 9.94
N ASP A 58 17.59 -0.35 10.63
CA ASP A 58 18.90 -0.83 11.09
C ASP A 58 18.82 -1.94 12.16
N ARG A 59 17.61 -2.24 12.63
CA ARG A 59 17.35 -3.36 13.55
C ARG A 59 17.71 -4.72 12.90
N PRO A 60 17.92 -5.76 13.74
CA PRO A 60 17.96 -7.13 13.26
C PRO A 60 16.76 -7.47 12.37
N VAL A 61 16.96 -8.26 11.31
CA VAL A 61 15.95 -8.51 10.27
C VAL A 61 14.63 -9.04 10.85
N ASP A 62 14.70 -9.91 11.84
CA ASP A 62 13.55 -10.48 12.56
C ASP A 62 12.80 -9.46 13.42
N GLN A 63 13.45 -8.36 13.80
CA GLN A 63 12.92 -7.28 14.65
C GLN A 63 12.42 -6.06 13.88
N VAL A 64 12.58 -6.02 12.56
CA VAL A 64 12.01 -4.94 11.75
C VAL A 64 10.48 -5.05 11.77
N HIS A 65 9.82 -3.99 12.21
CA HIS A 65 8.36 -3.95 12.29
C HIS A 65 7.75 -3.72 10.90
N GLU A 66 6.61 -4.37 10.65
CA GLU A 66 5.85 -4.24 9.40
C GLU A 66 5.51 -2.77 9.06
N VAL A 67 5.20 -1.96 10.07
CA VAL A 67 4.88 -0.53 9.90
C VAL A 67 6.02 0.25 9.23
N VAL A 68 7.28 -0.15 9.46
CA VAL A 68 8.45 0.49 8.85
C VAL A 68 8.46 0.23 7.35
N LEU A 69 8.25 -1.02 6.94
CA LEU A 69 8.18 -1.40 5.52
C LEU A 69 7.03 -0.69 4.82
N ARG A 70 5.85 -0.64 5.45
CA ARG A 70 4.67 0.07 4.91
C ARG A 70 4.93 1.57 4.74
N ASN A 71 5.58 2.22 5.70
CA ASN A 71 5.93 3.63 5.60
C ASN A 71 6.92 3.88 4.47
N ILE A 72 7.93 3.02 4.29
CA ILE A 72 8.89 3.13 3.19
C ILE A 72 8.19 2.98 1.84
N ILE A 73 7.26 2.03 1.70
CA ILE A 73 6.45 1.89 0.48
C ILE A 73 5.67 3.18 0.21
N PHE A 74 4.96 3.69 1.22
CA PHE A 74 4.12 4.87 1.08
C PHE A 74 4.93 6.12 0.68
N PHE A 75 5.98 6.42 1.45
CA PHE A 75 6.79 7.62 1.24
C PHE A 75 7.70 7.49 0.01
N GLY A 76 8.22 6.29 -0.26
CA GLY A 76 9.00 6.02 -1.46
C GLY A 76 8.20 6.21 -2.74
N HIS A 77 6.93 5.82 -2.76
CA HIS A 77 6.09 6.00 -3.95
C HIS A 77 5.51 7.41 -4.07
N SER A 78 5.07 8.00 -2.96
CA SER A 78 4.28 9.24 -2.99
C SER A 78 5.14 10.51 -2.87
N HIS A 79 6.37 10.39 -2.35
CA HIS A 79 7.24 11.52 -2.01
C HIS A 79 8.72 11.19 -2.30
N SER A 80 8.99 10.48 -3.40
CA SER A 80 10.36 10.12 -3.82
C SER A 80 11.26 11.33 -4.06
N ASP A 81 10.69 12.49 -4.40
CA ASP A 81 11.41 13.75 -4.61
C ASP A 81 11.84 14.43 -3.29
N LYS A 82 11.28 14.01 -2.15
CA LYS A 82 11.55 14.60 -0.83
C LYS A 82 12.52 13.79 0.02
N LEU A 83 12.70 12.50 -0.28
CA LEU A 83 13.38 11.55 0.59
C LEU A 83 14.39 10.69 -0.17
N GLU A 84 15.61 10.60 0.33
CA GLU A 84 16.67 9.79 -0.26
C GLU A 84 16.66 8.35 0.31
N LEU A 85 15.56 7.63 0.09
CA LEU A 85 15.35 6.29 0.65
C LEU A 85 16.10 5.16 -0.08
N HIS A 86 16.81 5.45 -1.16
CA HIS A 86 17.63 4.45 -1.87
C HIS A 86 18.69 3.79 -0.96
N LYS A 87 19.10 4.47 0.11
CA LYS A 87 20.00 3.92 1.14
C LYS A 87 19.41 2.75 1.92
N ALA A 88 18.09 2.58 1.90
CA ALA A 88 17.39 1.47 2.54
C ALA A 88 17.56 0.14 1.77
N SER A 89 17.88 0.20 0.48
CA SER A 89 17.82 -0.95 -0.43
C SER A 89 18.65 -2.16 0.01
N PRO A 90 19.91 -2.01 0.49
CA PRO A 90 20.67 -3.15 0.99
C PRO A 90 19.97 -3.88 2.14
N LYS A 91 19.38 -3.13 3.07
CA LYS A 91 18.67 -3.69 4.22
C LYS A 91 17.34 -4.31 3.84
N LEU A 92 16.60 -3.69 2.93
CA LEU A 92 15.35 -4.26 2.40
C LEU A 92 15.59 -5.57 1.65
N LEU A 93 16.67 -5.65 0.87
CA LEU A 93 17.11 -6.89 0.22
C LEU A 93 17.54 -7.95 1.24
N GLU A 94 18.21 -7.55 2.32
CA GLU A 94 18.52 -8.46 3.43
C GLU A 94 17.25 -9.05 4.06
N ILE A 95 16.24 -8.21 4.32
CA ILE A 95 14.94 -8.65 4.86
C ILE A 95 14.24 -9.60 3.89
N TYR A 96 14.22 -9.28 2.60
CA TYR A 96 13.67 -10.14 1.55
C TYR A 96 14.36 -11.52 1.49
N LYS A 97 15.68 -11.56 1.72
CA LYS A 97 16.50 -12.78 1.71
C LYS A 97 16.29 -13.65 2.95
N GLN A 98 16.28 -13.05 4.15
CA GLN A 98 16.44 -13.79 5.40
C GLN A 98 15.13 -14.06 6.14
N ARG A 99 14.06 -13.30 5.91
CA ARG A 99 12.77 -13.55 6.58
C ARG A 99 12.17 -14.85 6.06
N GLU A 100 11.77 -15.75 6.96
CA GLU A 100 11.02 -16.96 6.58
C GLU A 100 9.57 -16.63 6.21
N ASP A 101 8.98 -15.63 6.89
CA ASP A 101 7.59 -15.22 6.64
C ASP A 101 7.42 -14.61 5.24
N THR A 102 6.63 -15.28 4.41
CA THR A 102 6.36 -14.87 3.03
C THR A 102 5.71 -13.49 2.94
N GLY A 103 4.88 -13.09 3.91
CA GLY A 103 4.25 -11.78 3.95
C GLY A 103 5.28 -10.66 4.12
N TYR A 104 6.21 -10.83 5.05
CA TYR A 104 7.34 -9.90 5.26
C TYR A 104 8.26 -9.82 4.05
N ARG A 105 8.54 -10.94 3.38
CA ARG A 105 9.33 -10.93 2.14
C ARG A 105 8.64 -10.15 1.04
N ILE A 106 7.34 -10.33 0.85
CA ILE A 106 6.56 -9.56 -0.13
C ILE A 106 6.55 -8.07 0.23
N LEU A 107 6.39 -7.71 1.50
CA LEU A 107 6.48 -6.32 1.94
C LEU A 107 7.86 -5.71 1.68
N ALA A 108 8.93 -6.46 1.96
CA ALA A 108 10.30 -6.01 1.68
C ALA A 108 10.55 -5.85 0.18
N LEU A 109 10.02 -6.75 -0.66
CA LEU A 109 10.05 -6.62 -2.12
C LEU A 109 9.27 -5.39 -2.59
N SER A 110 8.08 -5.12 -2.05
CA SER A 110 7.31 -3.92 -2.38
C SER A 110 8.06 -2.64 -1.97
N ALA A 111 8.74 -2.66 -0.83
CA ALA A 111 9.59 -1.55 -0.40
C ALA A 111 10.79 -1.37 -1.34
N LEU A 112 11.48 -2.46 -1.72
CA LEU A 112 12.54 -2.43 -2.73
C LEU A 112 12.05 -1.88 -4.07
N HIS A 113 10.85 -2.24 -4.49
CA HIS A 113 10.27 -1.71 -5.71
C HIS A 113 10.00 -0.19 -5.63
N ALA A 114 9.64 0.30 -4.45
CA ALA A 114 9.35 1.71 -4.24
C ALA A 114 10.59 2.60 -4.13
N VAL A 115 11.72 2.10 -3.60
CA VAL A 115 12.91 2.94 -3.30
C VAL A 115 14.23 2.40 -3.86
N GLY A 116 14.25 1.16 -4.33
CA GLY A 116 15.44 0.47 -4.80
C GLY A 116 15.74 0.72 -6.27
N GLY A 117 16.95 0.32 -6.67
CA GLY A 117 17.39 0.38 -8.03
C GLY A 117 17.19 -0.93 -8.79
N GLU A 118 17.60 -0.90 -10.05
CA GLU A 118 17.60 -2.06 -10.93
C GLU A 118 18.49 -3.19 -10.40
N GLU A 119 19.62 -2.86 -9.77
CA GLU A 119 20.55 -3.85 -9.23
C GLU A 119 19.89 -4.69 -8.13
N GLU A 120 19.23 -4.06 -7.16
CA GLU A 120 18.59 -4.77 -6.06
C GLU A 120 17.38 -5.59 -6.51
N LEU A 121 16.59 -5.10 -7.46
CA LEU A 121 15.47 -5.86 -8.03
C LEU A 121 15.94 -7.04 -8.89
N ARG A 122 17.05 -6.90 -9.62
CA ARG A 122 17.69 -8.03 -10.33
C ARG A 122 18.22 -9.08 -9.36
N GLU A 123 18.84 -8.64 -8.27
CA GLU A 123 19.33 -9.54 -7.23
C GLU A 123 18.16 -10.26 -6.52
N ALA A 124 17.09 -9.53 -6.17
CA ALA A 124 15.85 -10.11 -5.66
C ALA A 124 15.30 -11.19 -6.60
N PHE A 125 15.28 -10.93 -7.91
CA PHE A 125 14.84 -11.89 -8.92
C PHE A 125 15.74 -13.12 -9.00
N ARG A 126 17.06 -12.95 -8.93
CA ARG A 126 18.03 -14.06 -8.92
C ARG A 126 17.76 -15.00 -7.75
N ILE A 127 17.48 -14.47 -6.56
CA ILE A 127 17.12 -15.25 -5.37
C ILE A 127 15.78 -15.94 -5.57
N ALA A 128 14.78 -15.21 -6.07
CA ALA A 128 13.43 -15.73 -6.29
C ALA A 128 13.39 -16.90 -7.27
N ARG A 129 14.31 -16.93 -8.24
CA ARG A 129 14.43 -18.00 -9.23
C ARG A 129 14.99 -19.29 -8.63
N ALA A 130 15.73 -19.19 -7.53
CA ALA A 130 16.42 -20.32 -6.89
C ALA A 130 15.59 -20.95 -5.75
N GLU A 131 14.43 -20.41 -5.43
CA GLU A 131 13.54 -20.91 -4.37
C GLU A 131 12.28 -21.58 -4.93
N ASP A 132 11.62 -22.39 -4.10
CA ASP A 132 10.44 -23.16 -4.47
C ASP A 132 9.12 -22.37 -4.41
N SER A 133 9.15 -21.15 -3.85
CA SER A 133 7.93 -20.34 -3.66
C SER A 133 7.48 -19.70 -4.96
N GLU A 134 6.52 -20.33 -5.65
CA GLU A 134 5.93 -19.78 -6.88
C GLU A 134 5.33 -18.37 -6.67
N ARG A 135 4.79 -18.11 -5.48
CA ARG A 135 4.23 -16.78 -5.13
C ARG A 135 5.33 -15.72 -5.11
N ILE A 136 6.45 -15.98 -4.43
CA ILE A 136 7.56 -15.02 -4.39
C ILE A 136 8.12 -14.82 -5.79
N PHE A 137 8.37 -15.89 -6.53
CA PHE A 137 8.86 -15.80 -7.91
C PHE A 137 7.98 -14.92 -8.81
N LYS A 138 6.65 -15.13 -8.79
CA LYS A 138 5.70 -14.32 -9.58
C LYS A 138 5.73 -12.84 -9.18
N MET A 139 5.73 -12.54 -7.89
CA MET A 139 5.73 -11.15 -7.39
C MET A 139 7.04 -10.45 -7.74
N THR A 140 8.18 -11.11 -7.54
CA THR A 140 9.50 -10.52 -7.86
C THR A 140 9.67 -10.31 -9.36
N ARG A 141 9.21 -11.24 -10.19
CA ARG A 141 9.18 -11.06 -11.64
C ARG A 141 8.31 -9.88 -12.04
N ALA A 142 7.16 -9.69 -11.40
CA ALA A 142 6.27 -8.56 -11.69
C ALA A 142 6.92 -7.22 -11.33
N ALA A 143 7.56 -7.11 -10.17
CA ALA A 143 8.29 -5.91 -9.76
C ALA A 143 9.43 -5.58 -10.73
N LEU A 144 10.20 -6.58 -11.18
CA LEU A 144 11.27 -6.35 -12.16
C LEU A 144 10.73 -5.95 -13.55
N ALA A 145 9.60 -6.53 -13.97
CA ALA A 145 8.97 -6.17 -15.24
C ALA A 145 8.41 -4.74 -15.22
N ASP A 146 7.81 -4.32 -14.11
CA ASP A 146 7.30 -2.96 -13.93
C ASP A 146 8.45 -1.94 -14.05
N LEU A 147 9.58 -2.17 -13.36
CA LEU A 147 10.78 -1.33 -13.48
C LEU A 147 11.20 -1.12 -14.94
N TYR A 148 11.31 -2.19 -15.74
CA TYR A 148 11.70 -2.06 -17.15
C TYR A 148 10.65 -1.35 -18.00
N SER A 149 9.37 -1.46 -17.64
CA SER A 149 8.31 -0.75 -18.36
C SER A 149 8.35 0.75 -18.13
N GLN A 150 8.84 1.22 -16.97
CA GLN A 150 8.98 2.64 -16.65
C GLN A 150 10.21 3.30 -17.31
N GLN A 151 11.16 2.51 -17.80
CA GLN A 151 12.39 2.98 -18.46
C GLN A 151 12.23 3.23 -19.98
N HIS A 152 11.07 2.95 -20.55
CA HIS A 152 10.76 3.06 -21.98
C HIS A 152 9.57 4.00 -22.22
#